data_AF-Q6BNF5-F1
#
_entry.id   AF-Q6BNF5-F1
#
_cell.length_a   1.000
_cell.length_b   1.000
_cell.length_c   1.000
_cell.angle_alpha   90.00
_cell.angle_beta   90.00
_cell.angle_gamma   90.00
#
_symmetry.space_group_name_H-M   'P 1'
#
loop_
_entity.id
_entity.type
_entity.pdbx_description
1 polymer ?
#
loop_
_entity_poly.entity_id
_entity_poly.type
_entity_poly.pdbx_seq_one_letter_code
_entity_poly.pdbx_strand_id
1 'polypeptide(L)'
;MDKEATYFKKQLDELDNDISILSSQKDFQSHMNKINETVENPILINDEINFQKENFSKLKFQYLEQETKEKFLRSLFDNPPISIQQEDINKLQEENVHSKQALKALKESMNNKMNDIHEISRETVELNEEYQHKYNETNKMLDEVLRMEEKINSIIDNQQDETKEIIKSLIDLSSGMKEKDLTKIMISASNKSLQDYTTAPQSSNELHLKNQLNENQQQHLQKLQEKLTALKFNLSNAEDNKEPNDNQFYAQWVKEMNEILIGLNDLSYIKFEFVDNTDLKLIVNNHNVVLNKSFDILNTNELSQFQYLIKNINSNENKMKNFLLLVNGLLEMP
;
A
#
# COMPACT_ATOMS: atom_id res chain seq x y z
N MET A 1 -3.25 50.83 43.52
CA MET A 1 -2.59 49.58 43.94
C MET A 1 -2.94 49.19 45.38
N ASP A 2 -2.40 49.81 46.44
CA ASP A 2 -2.69 49.33 47.82
C ASP A 2 -4.15 49.47 48.26
N LYS A 3 -4.85 50.53 47.85
CA LYS A 3 -6.28 50.71 48.17
C LYS A 3 -7.20 49.72 47.44
N GLU A 4 -6.84 49.35 46.21
CA GLU A 4 -7.58 48.34 45.44
C GLU A 4 -7.32 46.94 45.99
N ALA A 5 -6.07 46.62 46.35
CA ALA A 5 -5.73 45.36 47.00
C ALA A 5 -6.45 45.19 48.36
N THR A 6 -6.60 46.28 49.12
CA THR A 6 -7.35 46.27 50.39
C THR A 6 -8.86 46.10 50.17
N TYR A 7 -9.40 46.69 49.09
CA TYR A 7 -10.80 46.55 48.70
C TYR A 7 -11.13 45.12 48.25
N PHE A 8 -10.29 44.52 47.40
CA PHE A 8 -10.44 43.13 46.96
C PHE A 8 -10.29 42.14 48.12
N LYS A 9 -9.37 42.41 49.06
CA LYS A 9 -9.21 41.58 50.25
C LYS A 9 -10.45 41.63 51.15
N LYS A 10 -11.04 42.80 51.33
CA LYS A 10 -12.29 42.96 52.08
C LYS A 10 -13.47 42.25 51.39
N GLN A 11 -13.57 42.30 50.07
CA GLN A 11 -14.58 41.54 49.31
C GLN A 11 -14.38 40.03 49.40
N LEU A 12 -13.13 39.56 49.39
CA LEU A 12 -12.79 38.15 49.61
C LEU A 12 -13.17 37.70 51.03
N ASP A 13 -12.91 38.52 52.05
CA ASP A 13 -13.27 38.22 53.44
C ASP A 13 -14.81 38.25 53.67
N GLU A 14 -15.54 39.11 52.97
CA GLU A 14 -17.02 39.13 52.98
C GLU A 14 -17.59 37.88 52.26
N LEU A 15 -17.00 37.48 51.13
CA LEU A 15 -17.42 36.30 50.36
C LEU A 15 -17.05 34.97 51.07
N ASP A 16 -15.93 34.94 51.80
CA ASP A 16 -15.52 33.77 52.58
C ASP A 16 -16.47 33.56 53.78
N ASN A 17 -16.94 34.63 54.43
CA ASN A 17 -17.95 34.51 55.49
C ASN A 17 -19.30 33.97 54.98
N ASP A 18 -19.68 34.25 53.74
CA ASP A 18 -20.93 33.74 53.14
C ASP A 18 -20.81 32.28 52.65
N ILE A 19 -19.60 31.72 52.55
CA ILE A 19 -19.32 30.40 51.95
C ILE A 19 -18.59 29.45 52.93
N SER A 20 -18.14 29.93 54.09
CA SER A 20 -17.28 29.17 54.99
C SER A 20 -18.01 28.08 55.79
N ILE A 21 -17.70 26.82 55.47
CA ILE A 21 -18.12 25.62 56.22
C ILE A 21 -17.57 25.62 57.67
N LEU A 22 -16.55 26.44 57.96
CA LEU A 22 -15.92 26.49 59.28
C LEU A 22 -16.85 27.06 60.36
N SER A 23 -17.80 27.95 60.01
CA SER A 23 -18.82 28.42 60.95
C SER A 23 -20.01 27.46 61.05
N SER A 24 -20.28 26.64 60.02
CA SER A 24 -21.48 25.81 59.94
C SER A 24 -21.64 24.85 61.13
N GLN A 25 -20.53 24.32 61.65
CA GLN A 25 -20.57 23.47 62.85
C GLN A 25 -20.97 24.26 64.12
N LYS A 26 -20.51 25.51 64.23
CA LYS A 26 -20.84 26.42 65.34
C LYS A 26 -22.27 26.93 65.23
N ASP A 27 -22.72 27.22 64.00
CA ASP A 27 -24.08 27.66 63.70
C ASP A 27 -25.09 26.54 63.98
N PHE A 28 -24.73 25.29 63.64
CA PHE A 28 -25.50 24.10 63.98
C PHE A 28 -25.60 23.86 65.49
N GLN A 29 -24.49 23.99 66.23
CA GLN A 29 -24.50 23.85 67.70
C GLN A 29 -25.32 24.96 68.38
N SER A 30 -25.23 26.20 67.90
CA SER A 30 -26.06 27.30 68.41
C SER A 30 -27.56 27.07 68.14
N HIS A 31 -27.91 26.49 67.00
CA HIS A 31 -29.30 26.11 66.69
C HIS A 31 -29.79 24.95 67.56
N MET A 32 -28.98 23.92 67.77
CA MET A 32 -29.32 22.79 68.66
C MET A 32 -29.55 23.23 70.10
N ASN A 33 -28.80 24.21 70.58
CA ASN A 33 -29.01 24.77 71.91
C ASN A 33 -30.33 25.56 72.01
N LYS A 34 -30.72 26.32 70.98
CA LYS A 34 -32.03 27.00 70.92
C LYS A 34 -33.21 26.03 70.90
N ILE A 35 -33.08 24.88 70.24
CA ILE A 35 -34.12 23.84 70.21
C ILE A 35 -34.37 23.28 71.61
N ASN A 36 -33.31 23.05 72.40
CA ASN A 36 -33.47 22.54 73.77
C ASN A 36 -34.17 23.53 74.71
N GLU A 37 -34.08 24.83 74.46
CA GLU A 37 -34.74 25.88 75.26
C GLU A 37 -36.24 26.05 74.91
N THR A 38 -36.67 25.75 73.66
CA THR A 38 -38.05 25.95 73.20
C THR A 38 -38.96 24.72 73.34
N VAL A 39 -38.40 23.53 73.56
CA VAL A 39 -39.12 22.25 73.71
C VAL A 39 -39.90 22.15 75.04
N GLU A 40 -39.75 23.11 75.96
CA GLU A 40 -40.52 23.15 77.22
C GLU A 40 -42.03 23.41 77.01
N ASN A 41 -42.46 23.87 75.83
CA ASN A 41 -43.88 24.13 75.53
C ASN A 41 -44.44 23.16 74.45
N PRO A 42 -45.28 22.17 74.83
CA PRO A 42 -45.69 21.08 73.94
C PRO A 42 -46.62 21.48 72.78
N ILE A 43 -47.17 22.69 72.79
CA ILE A 43 -48.06 23.20 71.73
C ILE A 43 -47.26 23.66 70.49
N LEU A 44 -45.98 24.04 70.67
CA LEU A 44 -45.15 24.64 69.61
C LEU A 44 -44.29 23.62 68.84
N ILE A 45 -44.34 22.34 69.20
CA ILE A 45 -43.48 21.28 68.64
C ILE A 45 -43.74 21.07 67.14
N ASN A 46 -44.98 21.15 66.68
CA ASN A 46 -45.31 20.98 65.26
C ASN A 46 -44.77 22.12 64.39
N ASP A 47 -44.83 23.35 64.88
CA ASP A 47 -44.31 24.52 64.16
C ASP A 47 -42.78 24.47 64.11
N GLU A 48 -42.13 24.01 65.18
CA GLU A 48 -40.68 23.80 65.21
C GLU A 48 -40.23 22.68 64.23
N ILE A 49 -40.94 21.55 64.18
CA ILE A 49 -40.65 20.48 63.21
C ILE A 49 -40.75 21.01 61.77
N ASN A 50 -41.76 21.82 61.47
CA ASN A 50 -41.92 22.43 60.16
C ASN A 50 -40.81 23.45 59.86
N PHE A 51 -40.47 24.30 60.82
CA PHE A 51 -39.36 25.25 60.69
C PHE A 51 -38.02 24.54 60.43
N GLN A 52 -37.74 23.45 61.14
CA GLN A 52 -36.54 22.66 60.94
C GLN A 52 -36.53 21.96 59.57
N LYS A 53 -37.68 21.45 59.13
CA LYS A 53 -37.80 20.86 57.80
C LYS A 53 -37.49 21.88 56.70
N GLU A 54 -37.92 23.13 56.86
CA GLU A 54 -37.57 24.22 55.95
C GLU A 54 -36.08 24.57 56.01
N ASN A 55 -35.49 24.61 57.20
CA ASN A 55 -34.06 24.89 57.37
C ASN A 55 -33.17 23.78 56.78
N PHE A 56 -33.50 22.51 56.99
CA PHE A 56 -32.78 21.40 56.36
C PHE A 56 -32.95 21.41 54.84
N SER A 57 -34.11 21.85 54.34
CA SER A 57 -34.33 22.02 52.90
C SER A 57 -33.44 23.13 52.32
N LYS A 58 -33.29 24.26 53.03
CA LYS A 58 -32.37 25.35 52.66
C LYS A 58 -30.91 24.89 52.69
N LEU A 59 -30.51 24.16 53.73
CA LEU A 59 -29.15 23.64 53.86
C LEU A 59 -28.82 22.63 52.75
N LYS A 60 -29.77 21.77 52.40
CA LYS A 60 -29.64 20.82 51.28
C LYS A 60 -29.46 21.56 49.94
N PHE A 61 -30.20 22.64 49.72
CA PHE A 61 -30.06 23.45 48.50
C PHE A 61 -28.68 24.12 48.42
N GLN A 62 -28.21 24.72 49.52
CA GLN A 62 -26.88 25.34 49.58
C GLN A 62 -25.75 24.33 49.33
N TYR A 63 -25.87 23.12 49.92
CA TYR A 63 -24.89 22.06 49.70
C TYR A 63 -24.85 21.61 48.23
N LEU A 64 -26.00 21.39 47.60
CA LEU A 64 -26.07 21.02 46.18
C LEU A 64 -25.52 22.11 45.26
N GLU A 65 -25.80 23.38 45.58
CA GLU A 65 -25.24 24.51 44.84
C GLU A 65 -23.72 24.55 44.95
N GLN A 66 -23.18 24.34 46.16
CA GLN A 66 -21.74 24.29 46.39
C GLN A 66 -21.08 23.10 45.68
N GLU A 67 -21.66 21.90 45.75
CA GLU A 67 -21.18 20.72 45.05
C GLU A 67 -21.16 20.93 43.53
N THR A 68 -22.19 21.60 42.99
CA THR A 68 -22.28 21.92 41.56
C THR A 68 -21.24 22.95 41.15
N LYS A 69 -21.04 24.00 41.96
CA LYS A 69 -19.98 25.00 41.74
C LYS A 69 -18.59 24.36 41.79
N GLU A 70 -18.34 23.48 42.74
CA GLU A 70 -17.08 22.76 42.85
C GLU A 70 -16.85 21.85 41.64
N LYS A 71 -17.84 21.06 41.23
CA LYS A 71 -17.75 20.22 40.02
C LYS A 71 -17.55 21.04 38.75
N PHE A 72 -18.20 22.19 38.63
CA PHE A 72 -18.02 23.10 37.51
C PHE A 72 -16.61 23.68 37.46
N LEU A 73 -16.09 24.16 38.59
CA LEU A 73 -14.72 24.66 38.68
C LEU A 73 -13.70 23.55 38.41
N ARG A 74 -13.88 22.36 38.99
CA ARG A 74 -13.05 21.19 38.68
C ARG A 74 -13.07 20.89 37.18
N SER A 75 -14.25 20.82 36.55
CA SER A 75 -14.35 20.60 35.11
C SER A 75 -13.68 21.68 34.25
N LEU A 76 -13.65 22.93 34.71
CA LEU A 76 -12.92 24.02 34.05
C LEU A 76 -11.40 23.90 34.22
N PHE A 77 -10.94 23.41 35.38
CA PHE A 77 -9.51 23.30 35.71
C PHE A 77 -8.91 21.94 35.36
N ASP A 78 -9.71 20.89 35.12
CA ASP A 78 -9.25 19.54 34.76
C ASP A 78 -8.65 19.50 33.34
N ASN A 79 -8.93 20.51 32.51
CA ASN A 79 -8.24 20.75 31.24
C ASN A 79 -7.74 22.21 31.19
N PRO A 80 -6.67 22.54 31.94
CA PRO A 80 -6.13 23.89 31.88
C PRO A 80 -5.68 24.15 30.43
N PRO A 81 -6.01 25.30 29.82
CA PRO A 81 -5.60 25.59 28.46
C PRO A 81 -4.07 25.49 28.40
N ILE A 82 -3.58 24.58 27.55
CA ILE A 82 -2.16 24.38 27.32
C ILE A 82 -1.60 25.75 26.91
N SER A 83 -0.70 26.31 27.72
CA SER A 83 -0.04 27.57 27.39
C SER A 83 0.92 27.32 26.23
N ILE A 84 0.40 27.38 25.01
CA ILE A 84 1.18 27.21 23.78
C ILE A 84 2.28 28.28 23.77
N GLN A 85 3.53 27.84 23.84
CA GLN A 85 4.66 28.75 23.78
C GLN A 85 4.94 29.13 22.34
N GLN A 86 5.52 30.31 22.11
CA GLN A 86 5.89 30.76 20.76
C GLN A 86 6.82 29.76 20.06
N GLU A 87 7.63 29.04 20.83
CA GLU A 87 8.51 27.96 20.34
C GLU A 87 7.72 26.77 19.77
N ASP A 88 6.60 26.40 20.38
CA ASP A 88 5.74 25.33 19.88
C ASP A 88 5.05 25.73 18.58
N ILE A 89 4.62 26.99 18.48
CA ILE A 89 4.05 27.56 17.24
C ILE A 89 5.09 27.54 16.12
N ASN A 90 6.32 27.96 16.42
CA ASN A 90 7.39 27.99 15.43
C ASN A 90 7.75 26.57 14.94
N LYS A 91 7.85 25.58 15.85
CA LYS A 91 8.05 24.17 15.48
C LYS A 91 6.92 23.64 14.60
N LEU A 92 5.66 23.91 14.96
CA LEU A 92 4.50 23.48 14.19
C LEU A 92 4.46 24.15 12.82
N GLN A 93 4.93 25.39 12.72
CA GLN A 93 5.03 26.13 11.47
C GLN A 93 6.13 25.55 10.57
N GLU A 94 7.30 25.21 11.12
CA GLU A 94 8.38 24.53 10.39
C GLU A 94 7.92 23.17 9.87
N GLU A 95 7.27 22.36 10.71
CA GLU A 95 6.71 21.06 10.31
C GLU A 95 5.66 21.21 9.21
N ASN A 96 4.80 22.24 9.29
CA ASN A 96 3.83 22.55 8.25
C ASN A 96 4.49 22.96 6.93
N VAL A 97 5.55 23.78 6.99
CA VAL A 97 6.28 24.20 5.78
C VAL A 97 6.95 22.99 5.13
N HIS A 98 7.62 22.15 5.92
CA HIS A 98 8.24 20.92 5.42
C HIS A 98 7.20 19.97 4.81
N SER A 99 6.09 19.73 5.52
CA SER A 99 5.00 18.88 5.03
C SER A 99 4.37 19.42 3.75
N LYS A 100 4.19 20.75 3.64
CA LYS A 100 3.69 21.40 2.41
C LYS A 100 4.67 21.26 1.25
N GLN A 101 5.97 21.38 1.50
CA GLN A 101 6.99 21.19 0.47
C GLN A 101 7.02 19.73 -0.02
N ALA A 102 7.00 18.77 0.91
CA ALA A 102 6.93 17.35 0.58
C ALA A 102 5.66 17.02 -0.23
N LEU A 103 4.49 17.54 0.18
CA LEU A 103 3.24 17.35 -0.56
C LEU A 103 3.30 17.96 -1.96
N LYS A 104 3.91 19.14 -2.11
CA LYS A 104 4.08 19.79 -3.42
C LYS A 104 4.96 18.95 -4.34
N ALA A 105 6.09 18.45 -3.85
CA ALA A 105 6.99 17.58 -4.60
C ALA A 105 6.29 16.28 -5.03
N LEU A 106 5.51 15.67 -4.12
CA LEU A 106 4.74 14.47 -4.43
C LEU A 106 3.67 14.74 -5.50
N LYS A 107 2.96 15.88 -5.41
CA LYS A 107 1.96 16.27 -6.40
C LYS A 107 2.58 16.49 -7.79
N GLU A 108 3.76 17.11 -7.84
CA GLU A 108 4.49 17.31 -9.08
C GLU A 108 4.97 15.97 -9.68
N SER A 109 5.51 15.08 -8.85
CA SER A 109 5.89 13.72 -9.28
C SER A 109 4.69 12.92 -9.81
N MET A 110 3.54 13.00 -9.13
CA MET A 110 2.31 12.35 -9.58
C MET A 110 1.83 12.91 -10.92
N ASN A 111 1.88 14.23 -11.10
CA ASN A 111 1.48 14.87 -12.35
C ASN A 111 2.39 14.47 -13.52
N ASN A 112 3.70 14.36 -13.27
CA ASN A 112 4.65 13.88 -14.27
C ASN A 112 4.36 12.43 -14.66
N LYS A 113 4.16 11.54 -13.67
CA LYS A 113 3.78 10.14 -13.93
C LYS A 113 2.46 10.02 -14.71
N MET A 114 1.49 10.89 -14.42
CA MET A 114 0.22 10.91 -15.15
C MET A 114 0.44 11.30 -16.62
N ASN A 115 1.28 12.29 -16.89
CA ASN A 115 1.65 12.67 -18.25
C ASN A 115 2.35 11.53 -18.98
N ASP A 116 3.30 10.85 -18.33
CA ASP A 116 3.99 9.68 -18.90
C ASP A 116 2.99 8.57 -19.26
N ILE A 117 2.03 8.28 -18.38
CA ILE A 117 0.96 7.30 -18.65
C ILE A 117 0.11 7.72 -19.84
N HIS A 118 -0.25 9.01 -19.95
CA HIS A 118 -1.01 9.51 -21.08
C HIS A 118 -0.24 9.39 -22.40
N GLU A 119 1.06 9.66 -22.39
CA GLU A 119 1.92 9.53 -23.56
C GLU A 119 2.05 8.06 -23.99
N ILE A 120 2.35 7.16 -23.05
CA ILE A 120 2.45 5.71 -23.31
C ILE A 120 1.11 5.15 -23.80
N SER A 121 0.00 5.58 -23.19
CA SER A 121 -1.35 5.16 -23.60
C SER A 121 -1.64 5.58 -25.04
N ARG A 122 -1.28 6.82 -25.40
CA ARG A 122 -1.43 7.31 -26.77
C ARG A 122 -0.58 6.51 -27.75
N GLU A 123 0.70 6.30 -27.45
CA GLU A 123 1.60 5.50 -28.29
C GLU A 123 1.08 4.06 -28.45
N THR A 124 0.54 3.48 -27.39
CA THR A 124 -0.04 2.12 -27.42
C THR A 124 -1.27 2.05 -28.33
N VAL A 125 -2.13 3.08 -28.31
CA VAL A 125 -3.29 3.16 -29.19
C VAL A 125 -2.85 3.29 -30.65
N GLU A 126 -1.92 4.19 -30.94
CA GLU A 126 -1.38 4.40 -32.29
C GLU A 126 -0.72 3.11 -32.83
N LEU A 127 0.07 2.42 -32.01
CA LEU A 127 0.70 1.16 -32.37
C LEU A 127 -0.33 0.03 -32.60
N ASN A 128 -1.38 -0.04 -31.77
CA ASN A 128 -2.45 -1.02 -31.96
C ASN A 128 -3.23 -0.74 -33.26
N GLU A 129 -3.49 0.53 -33.60
CA GLU A 129 -4.11 0.90 -34.87
C GLU A 129 -3.25 0.47 -36.07
N GLU A 130 -1.92 0.65 -36.00
CA GLU A 130 -0.99 0.18 -37.03
C GLU A 130 -1.04 -1.36 -37.18
N TYR A 131 -1.02 -2.09 -36.07
CA TYR A 131 -1.13 -3.55 -36.09
C TYR A 131 -2.46 -4.03 -36.68
N GLN A 132 -3.57 -3.35 -36.36
CA GLN A 132 -4.87 -3.66 -36.95
C GLN A 132 -4.87 -3.42 -38.46
N HIS A 133 -4.26 -2.33 -38.93
CA HIS A 133 -4.11 -2.07 -40.37
C HIS A 133 -3.33 -3.20 -41.05
N LYS A 134 -2.17 -3.54 -40.51
CA LYS A 134 -1.30 -4.60 -41.06
C LYS A 134 -1.95 -5.98 -41.03
N TYR A 135 -2.70 -6.28 -39.97
CA TYR A 135 -3.48 -7.51 -39.85
C TYR A 135 -4.53 -7.60 -40.96
N ASN A 136 -5.28 -6.51 -41.19
CA ASN A 136 -6.27 -6.46 -42.27
C ASN A 136 -5.65 -6.58 -43.66
N GLU A 137 -4.51 -5.95 -43.92
CA GLU A 137 -3.78 -6.10 -45.18
C GLU A 137 -3.29 -7.54 -45.39
N THR A 138 -2.74 -8.16 -44.34
CA THR A 138 -2.27 -9.55 -44.39
C THR A 138 -3.41 -10.51 -44.67
N ASN A 139 -4.57 -10.30 -44.04
CA ASN A 139 -5.77 -11.11 -44.31
C ASN A 139 -6.26 -10.96 -45.76
N LYS A 140 -6.28 -9.73 -46.30
CA LYS A 140 -6.63 -9.51 -47.72
C LYS A 140 -5.66 -10.21 -48.66
N MET A 141 -4.36 -10.17 -48.35
CA MET A 141 -3.33 -10.85 -49.13
C MET A 141 -3.48 -12.38 -49.03
N LEU A 142 -3.82 -12.91 -47.86
CA LEU A 142 -4.12 -14.34 -47.68
C LEU A 142 -5.33 -14.77 -48.50
N ASP A 143 -6.42 -13.99 -48.48
CA ASP A 143 -7.60 -14.24 -49.32
C ASP A 143 -7.26 -14.23 -50.82
N GLU A 144 -6.35 -13.34 -51.24
CA GLU A 144 -5.87 -13.29 -52.62
C GLU A 144 -5.03 -14.52 -52.99
N VAL A 145 -4.16 -14.98 -52.09
CA VAL A 145 -3.39 -16.22 -52.27
C VAL A 145 -4.31 -17.41 -52.39
N LEU A 146 -5.32 -17.55 -51.52
CA LEU A 146 -6.31 -18.64 -51.60
C LEU A 146 -7.06 -18.62 -52.95
N ARG A 147 -7.48 -17.43 -53.41
CA ARG A 147 -8.11 -17.29 -54.74
C ARG A 147 -7.16 -17.64 -55.88
N MET A 148 -5.87 -17.33 -55.75
CA MET A 148 -4.86 -17.71 -56.74
C MET A 148 -4.63 -19.23 -56.74
N GLU A 149 -4.59 -19.86 -55.57
CA GLU A 149 -4.48 -21.32 -55.43
C GLU A 149 -5.70 -22.02 -56.04
N GLU A 150 -6.92 -21.55 -55.77
CA GLU A 150 -8.14 -22.06 -56.40
C GLU A 150 -8.07 -21.94 -57.94
N LYS A 151 -7.60 -20.81 -58.46
CA LYS A 151 -7.39 -20.63 -59.90
C LYS A 151 -6.35 -21.58 -60.45
N ILE A 152 -5.20 -21.74 -59.79
CA ILE A 152 -4.14 -22.66 -60.20
C ILE A 152 -4.68 -24.09 -60.22
N ASN A 153 -5.39 -24.52 -59.17
CA ASN A 153 -6.01 -25.84 -59.12
C ASN A 153 -7.02 -26.03 -60.25
N SER A 154 -7.86 -25.02 -60.53
CA SER A 154 -8.79 -25.08 -61.66
C SER A 154 -8.07 -25.16 -63.01
N ILE A 155 -6.92 -24.51 -63.18
CA ILE A 155 -6.12 -24.59 -64.41
C ILE A 155 -5.45 -25.97 -64.53
N ILE A 156 -4.91 -26.50 -63.43
CA ILE A 156 -4.30 -27.84 -63.36
C ILE A 156 -5.35 -28.92 -63.67
N ASP A 157 -6.58 -28.76 -63.20
CA ASP A 157 -7.67 -29.70 -63.46
C ASP A 157 -8.24 -29.57 -64.88
N ASN A 158 -8.17 -28.37 -65.48
CA ASN A 158 -8.64 -28.13 -66.85
C ASN A 158 -7.58 -28.39 -67.93
N GLN A 159 -6.30 -28.56 -67.61
CA GLN A 159 -5.26 -28.92 -68.57
C GLN A 159 -5.11 -30.45 -68.66
N GLN A 160 -5.20 -30.96 -69.90
CA GLN A 160 -5.12 -32.37 -70.25
C GLN A 160 -3.84 -33.05 -69.73
N ASP A 161 -3.98 -34.31 -69.29
CA ASP A 161 -3.03 -35.18 -68.57
C ASP A 161 -1.54 -35.17 -69.00
N GLU A 162 -1.19 -34.70 -70.21
CA GLU A 162 0.18 -34.69 -70.71
C GLU A 162 1.07 -33.57 -70.11
N THR A 163 0.51 -32.41 -69.73
CA THR A 163 1.30 -31.31 -69.14
C THR A 163 1.63 -31.52 -67.67
N LYS A 164 0.82 -32.30 -66.94
CA LYS A 164 1.05 -32.67 -65.53
C LYS A 164 2.34 -33.47 -65.34
N GLU A 165 2.64 -34.40 -66.25
CA GLU A 165 3.86 -35.21 -66.22
C GLU A 165 5.12 -34.38 -66.53
N ILE A 166 5.01 -33.39 -67.43
CA ILE A 166 6.14 -32.54 -67.82
C ILE A 166 6.55 -31.62 -66.66
N ILE A 167 5.59 -30.99 -65.97
CA ILE A 167 5.86 -30.10 -64.83
C ILE A 167 6.44 -30.89 -63.65
N LYS A 168 5.94 -32.11 -63.41
CA LYS A 168 6.48 -33.02 -62.39
C LYS A 168 7.92 -33.45 -62.72
N SER A 169 8.21 -33.74 -63.99
CA SER A 169 9.58 -34.06 -64.42
C SER A 169 10.54 -32.87 -64.33
N LEU A 170 10.06 -31.63 -64.48
CA LEU A 170 10.88 -30.41 -64.37
C LEU A 170 11.30 -30.14 -62.92
N ILE A 171 10.45 -30.48 -61.96
CA ILE A 171 10.75 -30.44 -60.53
C ILE A 171 11.79 -31.52 -60.17
N ASP A 172 11.69 -32.70 -60.78
CA ASP A 172 12.71 -33.76 -60.63
C ASP A 172 14.02 -33.41 -61.35
N LEU A 173 13.99 -32.64 -62.45
CA LEU A 173 15.20 -32.21 -63.16
C LEU A 173 16.01 -31.17 -62.39
N SER A 174 15.38 -30.39 -61.49
CA SER A 174 16.11 -29.44 -60.65
C SER A 174 16.89 -30.09 -59.51
N SER A 175 16.70 -31.40 -59.27
CA SER A 175 17.36 -32.16 -58.19
C SER A 175 18.56 -33.00 -58.66
N GLY A 176 18.97 -32.90 -59.94
CA GLY A 176 20.13 -33.62 -60.45
C GLY A 176 20.88 -32.89 -61.56
N MET A 177 21.87 -32.06 -61.20
CA MET A 177 22.77 -31.42 -62.18
C MET A 177 24.06 -32.24 -62.37
N LYS A 178 24.44 -32.50 -63.64
CA LYS A 178 25.74 -33.06 -64.05
C LYS A 178 26.39 -32.21 -65.15
N GLU A 179 27.68 -31.94 -64.93
CA GLU A 179 28.82 -31.73 -65.86
C GLU A 179 28.74 -30.66 -66.98
N LYS A 180 27.56 -30.36 -67.53
CA LYS A 180 27.36 -29.20 -68.43
C LYS A 180 27.47 -27.85 -67.71
N ASP A 181 27.52 -27.89 -66.38
CA ASP A 181 27.69 -26.73 -65.51
C ASP A 181 29.13 -26.31 -65.33
N LEU A 182 30.12 -27.20 -65.51
CA LEU A 182 31.54 -26.83 -65.34
C LEU A 182 32.01 -25.79 -66.36
N THR A 183 31.54 -25.89 -67.60
CA THR A 183 31.84 -24.91 -68.67
C THR A 183 31.10 -23.60 -68.47
N LYS A 184 29.86 -23.63 -67.96
CA LYS A 184 29.13 -22.42 -67.56
C LYS A 184 29.74 -21.76 -66.34
N ILE A 185 30.22 -22.53 -65.36
CA ILE A 185 30.93 -22.04 -64.18
C ILE A 185 32.21 -21.33 -64.60
N MET A 186 32.97 -21.87 -65.56
CA MET A 186 34.21 -21.24 -66.04
C MET A 186 33.98 -19.92 -66.79
N ILE A 187 32.94 -19.85 -67.62
CA ILE A 187 32.52 -18.60 -68.30
C ILE A 187 31.97 -17.60 -67.26
N SER A 188 31.22 -18.07 -66.27
CA SER A 188 30.72 -17.23 -65.19
C SER A 188 31.82 -16.71 -64.27
N ALA A 189 32.89 -17.49 -64.04
CA ALA A 189 34.05 -17.08 -63.25
C ALA A 189 34.89 -16.01 -63.96
N SER A 190 35.01 -16.10 -65.29
CA SER A 190 35.69 -15.07 -66.09
C SER A 190 34.89 -13.76 -66.15
N ASN A 191 33.56 -13.83 -66.29
CA ASN A 191 32.69 -12.66 -66.18
C ASN A 191 32.66 -12.07 -64.74
N LYS A 192 32.72 -12.92 -63.71
CA LYS A 192 32.80 -12.51 -62.30
C LYS A 192 34.08 -11.74 -62.01
N SER A 193 35.22 -12.17 -62.57
CA SER A 193 36.49 -11.46 -62.41
C SER A 193 36.50 -10.08 -63.10
N LEU A 194 35.78 -9.90 -64.22
CA LEU A 194 35.57 -8.59 -64.85
C LEU A 194 34.60 -7.71 -64.05
N GLN A 195 33.59 -8.32 -63.42
CA GLN A 195 32.69 -7.64 -62.49
C GLN A 195 33.42 -7.17 -61.24
N ASP A 196 34.35 -7.97 -60.70
CA ASP A 196 35.15 -7.68 -59.51
C ASP A 196 36.00 -6.40 -59.65
N TYR A 197 36.47 -6.06 -60.87
CA TYR A 197 37.15 -4.79 -61.13
C TYR A 197 36.22 -3.56 -61.07
N THR A 198 34.92 -3.74 -61.30
CA THR A 198 33.90 -2.65 -61.25
C THR A 198 33.16 -2.58 -59.92
N THR A 199 33.09 -3.68 -59.17
CA THR A 199 32.44 -3.77 -57.84
C THR A 199 33.43 -3.58 -56.68
N ALA A 200 34.74 -3.66 -56.91
CA ALA A 200 35.79 -3.38 -55.90
C ALA A 200 35.56 -2.12 -55.03
N PRO A 201 35.16 -0.94 -55.57
CA PRO A 201 34.87 0.23 -54.74
C PRO A 201 33.59 0.08 -53.92
N GLN A 202 32.58 -0.65 -54.40
CA GLN A 202 31.35 -0.92 -53.63
C GLN A 202 31.60 -1.93 -52.52
N SER A 203 32.36 -2.99 -52.79
CA SER A 203 32.78 -3.98 -51.80
C SER A 203 33.68 -3.37 -50.72
N SER A 204 34.51 -2.38 -51.08
CA SER A 204 35.34 -1.64 -50.12
C SER A 204 34.51 -0.74 -49.20
N ASN A 205 33.48 -0.08 -49.74
CA ASN A 205 32.55 0.70 -48.94
C ASN A 205 31.67 -0.18 -48.04
N GLU A 206 31.21 -1.33 -48.54
CA GLU A 206 30.46 -2.31 -47.75
C GLU A 206 31.33 -2.94 -46.65
N LEU A 207 32.61 -3.21 -46.95
CA LEU A 207 33.59 -3.68 -45.97
C LEU A 207 33.85 -2.63 -44.88
N HIS A 208 33.99 -1.35 -45.26
CA HIS A 208 34.10 -0.26 -44.29
C HIS A 208 32.85 -0.15 -43.41
N LEU A 209 31.65 -0.25 -44.00
CA LEU A 209 30.39 -0.19 -43.25
C LEU A 209 30.24 -1.39 -42.30
N LYS A 210 30.62 -2.60 -42.75
CA LYS A 210 30.65 -3.80 -41.90
C LYS A 210 31.69 -3.69 -40.80
N ASN A 211 32.87 -3.14 -41.09
CA ASN A 211 33.90 -2.92 -40.07
C ASN A 211 33.42 -1.90 -39.03
N GLN A 212 32.79 -0.80 -39.45
CA GLN A 212 32.21 0.19 -38.54
C GLN A 212 31.05 -0.38 -37.72
N LEU A 213 30.19 -1.23 -38.32
CA LEU A 213 29.14 -1.93 -37.60
C LEU A 213 29.72 -2.92 -36.58
N ASN A 214 30.77 -3.65 -36.96
CA ASN A 214 31.45 -4.60 -36.08
C ASN A 214 32.17 -3.88 -34.92
N GLU A 215 32.79 -2.72 -35.17
CA GLU A 215 33.33 -1.85 -34.12
C GLU A 215 32.24 -1.36 -33.16
N ASN A 216 31.08 -0.94 -33.67
CA ASN A 216 29.93 -0.57 -32.83
C ASN A 216 29.42 -1.76 -31.99
N GLN A 217 29.35 -2.96 -32.59
CA GLN A 217 28.98 -4.19 -31.88
C GLN A 217 30.02 -4.56 -30.83
N GLN A 218 31.31 -4.41 -31.12
CA GLN A 218 32.40 -4.62 -30.16
C GLN A 218 32.34 -3.63 -29.00
N GLN A 219 32.07 -2.35 -29.26
CA GLN A 219 31.86 -1.35 -28.22
C GLN A 219 30.64 -1.67 -27.35
N HIS A 220 29.55 -2.16 -27.95
CA HIS A 220 28.37 -2.60 -27.20
C HIS A 220 28.69 -3.83 -26.34
N LEU A 221 29.42 -4.82 -26.89
CA LEU A 221 29.87 -5.98 -26.14
C LEU A 221 30.81 -5.59 -25.00
N GLN A 222 31.70 -4.62 -25.20
CA GLN A 222 32.57 -4.09 -24.16
C GLN A 222 31.76 -3.42 -23.05
N LYS A 223 30.78 -2.56 -23.39
CA LYS A 223 29.86 -1.97 -22.39
C LYS A 223 29.06 -3.03 -21.64
N LEU A 224 28.66 -4.10 -22.32
CA LEU A 224 27.94 -5.22 -21.70
C LEU A 224 28.86 -6.03 -20.77
N GLN A 225 30.12 -6.21 -21.15
CA GLN A 225 31.16 -6.81 -20.31
C GLN A 225 31.47 -5.93 -19.09
N GLU A 226 31.58 -4.61 -19.26
CA GLU A 226 31.75 -3.65 -18.16
C GLU A 226 30.54 -3.64 -17.22
N LYS A 227 29.32 -3.74 -17.76
CA LYS A 227 28.11 -3.92 -16.95
C LYS A 227 28.13 -5.27 -16.23
N LEU A 228 28.58 -6.35 -16.88
CA LEU A 228 28.70 -7.67 -16.26
C LEU A 228 29.80 -7.71 -15.19
N THR A 229 30.92 -7.02 -15.37
CA THR A 229 31.97 -6.92 -14.36
C THR A 229 31.51 -6.04 -13.21
N ALA A 230 30.81 -4.94 -13.47
CA ALA A 230 30.16 -4.13 -12.44
C ALA A 230 29.08 -4.93 -11.69
N LEU A 231 28.27 -5.74 -12.39
CA LEU A 231 27.27 -6.60 -11.77
C LEU A 231 27.93 -7.70 -10.95
N LYS A 232 29.01 -8.34 -11.45
CA LYS A 232 29.80 -9.33 -10.72
C LYS A 232 30.50 -8.73 -9.51
N PHE A 233 30.98 -7.48 -9.62
CA PHE A 233 31.56 -6.75 -8.49
C PHE A 233 30.48 -6.45 -7.44
N ASN A 234 29.30 -6.03 -7.87
CA ASN A 234 28.15 -5.85 -6.98
C ASN A 234 27.66 -7.17 -6.38
N LEU A 235 27.72 -8.29 -7.13
CA LEU A 235 27.40 -9.63 -6.65
C LEU A 235 28.44 -10.11 -5.64
N SER A 236 29.73 -9.90 -5.90
CA SER A 236 30.82 -10.26 -4.98
C SER A 236 30.78 -9.42 -3.70
N ASN A 237 30.39 -8.15 -3.78
CA ASN A 237 30.13 -7.31 -2.59
C ASN A 237 28.81 -7.70 -1.88
N ALA A 238 27.88 -8.35 -2.57
CA ALA A 238 26.68 -8.94 -1.96
C ALA A 238 26.97 -10.31 -1.33
N GLU A 239 27.93 -11.07 -1.84
CA GLU A 239 28.35 -12.38 -1.33
C GLU A 239 29.12 -12.30 0.00
N ASP A 240 29.71 -11.16 0.34
CA ASP A 240 30.32 -10.91 1.67
C ASP A 240 29.29 -10.64 2.79
N ASN A 241 27.99 -10.55 2.45
CA ASN A 241 26.90 -10.60 3.41
C ASN A 241 26.28 -12.01 3.42
N LYS A 242 26.79 -12.83 4.34
CA LYS A 242 26.30 -14.16 4.72
C LYS A 242 24.78 -14.33 4.55
N GLU A 243 24.42 -15.36 3.78
CA GLU A 243 23.10 -15.98 3.62
C GLU A 243 21.93 -15.04 3.24
N PRO A 244 21.11 -15.40 2.23
CA PRO A 244 19.90 -14.64 1.94
C PRO A 244 19.02 -14.71 3.18
N ASN A 245 18.88 -13.58 3.86
CA ASN A 245 18.07 -13.44 5.04
C ASN A 245 16.60 -13.49 4.58
N ASP A 246 16.07 -14.69 4.34
CA ASP A 246 14.66 -14.94 3.99
C ASP A 246 13.71 -14.22 4.96
N ASN A 247 14.15 -14.03 6.20
CA ASN A 247 13.43 -13.28 7.22
C ASN A 247 13.31 -11.78 6.91
N GLN A 248 14.25 -11.17 6.18
CA GLN A 248 14.18 -9.75 5.78
C GLN A 248 13.17 -9.53 4.64
N PHE A 249 13.16 -10.40 3.64
CA PHE A 249 12.14 -10.39 2.58
C PHE A 249 10.75 -10.67 3.17
N TYR A 250 10.67 -11.62 4.10
CA TYR A 250 9.41 -11.93 4.77
C TYR A 250 8.93 -10.80 5.70
N ALA A 251 9.84 -10.14 6.42
CA ALA A 251 9.51 -8.96 7.24
C ALA A 251 9.07 -7.76 6.37
N GLN A 252 9.71 -7.56 5.23
CA GLN A 252 9.33 -6.53 4.27
C GLN A 252 7.95 -6.82 3.67
N TRP A 253 7.69 -8.07 3.27
CA TRP A 253 6.38 -8.50 2.79
C TRP A 253 5.27 -8.29 3.83
N VAL A 254 5.50 -8.68 5.10
CA VAL A 254 4.52 -8.45 6.17
C VAL A 254 4.25 -6.95 6.39
N LYS A 255 5.29 -6.10 6.29
CA LYS A 255 5.12 -4.65 6.40
C LYS A 255 4.29 -4.08 5.25
N GLU A 256 4.61 -4.46 4.02
CA GLU A 256 3.87 -4.04 2.82
C GLU A 256 2.41 -4.54 2.88
N MET A 257 2.18 -5.78 3.33
CA MET A 257 0.84 -6.33 3.50
C MET A 257 0.04 -5.62 4.59
N ASN A 258 0.65 -5.31 5.73
CA ASN A 258 0.01 -4.51 6.77
C ASN A 258 -0.37 -3.11 6.25
N GLU A 259 0.50 -2.46 5.45
CA GLU A 259 0.20 -1.17 4.82
C GLU A 259 -0.97 -1.27 3.82
N ILE A 260 -1.04 -2.34 3.02
CA ILE A 260 -2.17 -2.60 2.11
C ILE A 260 -3.47 -2.84 2.88
N LEU A 261 -3.43 -3.62 3.96
CA LEU A 261 -4.59 -3.91 4.80
C LEU A 261 -5.10 -2.66 5.53
N ILE A 262 -4.20 -1.75 5.93
CA ILE A 262 -4.59 -0.45 6.51
C ILE A 262 -5.14 0.49 5.43
N GLY A 263 -4.59 0.46 4.20
CA GLY A 263 -5.04 1.29 3.08
C GLY A 263 -6.40 0.88 2.51
N LEU A 264 -6.76 -0.40 2.61
CA LEU A 264 -8.10 -0.91 2.35
C LEU A 264 -8.99 -0.63 3.58
N ASN A 265 -9.39 0.64 3.72
CA ASN A 265 -10.23 1.16 4.81
C ASN A 265 -11.36 0.17 5.20
N ASP A 266 -11.30 -0.26 6.46
CA ASP A 266 -12.22 -1.12 7.25
C ASP A 266 -11.59 -2.39 7.85
N LEU A 267 -10.25 -2.58 7.81
CA LEU A 267 -9.55 -3.74 8.43
C LEU A 267 -8.60 -3.36 9.58
N SER A 268 -8.86 -2.26 10.30
CA SER A 268 -8.01 -1.76 11.41
C SER A 268 -7.85 -2.73 12.60
N TYR A 269 -8.65 -3.79 12.61
CA TYR A 269 -8.64 -4.85 13.60
C TYR A 269 -7.75 -6.04 13.26
N ILE A 270 -7.15 -6.10 12.06
CA ILE A 270 -6.22 -7.18 11.66
C ILE A 270 -4.78 -6.64 11.66
N LYS A 271 -3.91 -7.22 12.49
CA LYS A 271 -2.48 -6.89 12.53
C LYS A 271 -1.62 -8.14 12.53
N PHE A 272 -0.55 -8.12 11.75
CA PHE A 272 0.48 -9.16 11.78
C PHE A 272 1.70 -8.65 12.57
N GLU A 273 2.05 -9.35 13.64
CA GLU A 273 3.24 -9.12 14.48
C GLU A 273 4.16 -10.36 14.45
N PHE A 274 5.47 -10.18 14.62
CA PHE A 274 6.40 -11.29 14.77
C PHE A 274 6.64 -11.60 16.25
N VAL A 275 6.72 -12.90 16.57
CA VAL A 275 7.23 -13.38 17.85
C VAL A 275 8.51 -14.18 17.56
N ASP A 276 9.62 -13.75 18.15
CA ASP A 276 10.92 -14.44 18.17
C ASP A 276 11.44 -14.94 16.80
N ASN A 277 11.34 -14.10 15.77
CA ASN A 277 11.98 -14.26 14.44
C ASN A 277 11.64 -15.55 13.66
N THR A 278 10.64 -16.33 14.08
CA THR A 278 10.24 -17.55 13.37
C THR A 278 8.73 -17.72 13.27
N ASP A 279 7.96 -17.16 14.21
CA ASP A 279 6.51 -17.33 14.28
C ASP A 279 5.76 -16.01 14.01
N LEU A 280 4.61 -16.13 13.35
CA LEU A 280 3.76 -15.01 12.94
C LEU A 280 2.52 -14.96 13.82
N LYS A 281 2.32 -13.83 14.50
CA LYS A 281 1.17 -13.55 15.35
C LYS A 281 0.18 -12.69 14.57
N LEU A 282 -0.97 -13.26 14.27
CA LEU A 282 -2.12 -12.56 13.71
C LEU A 282 -3.04 -12.11 14.85
N ILE A 283 -3.27 -10.80 14.95
CA ILE A 283 -4.16 -10.16 15.91
C ILE A 283 -5.42 -9.77 15.16
N VAL A 284 -6.57 -10.30 15.56
CA VAL A 284 -7.89 -10.02 14.96
C VAL A 284 -8.89 -9.73 16.08
N ASN A 285 -9.50 -8.53 16.14
CA ASN A 285 -10.56 -8.18 17.11
C ASN A 285 -10.27 -8.63 18.58
N ASN A 286 -9.03 -8.47 19.08
CA ASN A 286 -8.51 -8.93 20.39
C ASN A 286 -8.11 -10.41 20.53
N HIS A 287 -8.24 -11.23 19.50
CA HIS A 287 -7.74 -12.61 19.49
C HIS A 287 -6.34 -12.68 18.90
N ASN A 288 -5.43 -13.39 19.59
CA ASN A 288 -4.05 -13.59 19.16
C ASN A 288 -3.87 -15.01 18.61
N VAL A 289 -3.71 -15.13 17.30
CA VAL A 289 -3.42 -16.41 16.62
C VAL A 289 -1.93 -16.47 16.31
N VAL A 290 -1.20 -17.41 16.88
CA VAL A 290 0.23 -17.63 16.56
C VAL A 290 0.36 -18.75 15.52
N LEU A 291 1.06 -18.48 14.43
CA LEU A 291 1.29 -19.35 13.28
C LEU A 291 2.79 -19.66 13.13
N ASN A 292 3.13 -20.91 12.84
CA ASN A 292 4.48 -21.30 12.39
C ASN A 292 4.67 -20.98 10.89
N LYS A 293 5.90 -21.03 10.39
CA LYS A 293 6.31 -20.92 8.96
C LYS A 293 5.52 -21.81 7.99
N SER A 294 4.91 -22.89 8.48
CA SER A 294 4.04 -23.79 7.71
C SER A 294 2.53 -23.47 7.82
N PHE A 295 2.19 -22.29 8.36
CA PHE A 295 0.83 -21.81 8.65
C PHE A 295 0.05 -22.67 9.66
N ASP A 296 0.75 -23.44 10.50
CA ASP A 296 0.12 -24.24 11.55
C ASP A 296 -0.14 -23.38 12.80
N ILE A 297 -1.36 -23.48 13.35
CA ILE A 297 -1.78 -22.67 14.51
C ILE A 297 -1.21 -23.31 15.78
N LEU A 298 -0.35 -22.58 16.49
CA LEU A 298 0.34 -23.02 17.70
C LEU A 298 -0.47 -22.73 18.98
N ASN A 299 -1.25 -21.65 18.99
CA ASN A 299 -2.06 -21.26 20.15
C ASN A 299 -3.43 -21.96 20.12
N THR A 300 -3.51 -23.16 20.67
CA THR A 300 -4.73 -23.99 20.71
C THR A 300 -5.59 -23.75 21.96
N ASN A 301 -5.05 -23.06 22.97
CA ASN A 301 -5.70 -22.91 24.27
C ASN A 301 -6.64 -21.70 24.34
N GLU A 302 -6.32 -20.59 23.68
CA GLU A 302 -7.16 -19.37 23.66
C GLU A 302 -8.35 -19.48 22.70
N LEU A 303 -8.34 -20.44 21.77
CA LEU A 303 -9.34 -20.63 20.70
C LEU A 303 -10.13 -21.94 20.87
N SER A 304 -10.46 -22.30 22.11
CA SER A 304 -11.16 -23.55 22.46
C SER A 304 -12.43 -23.81 21.63
N GLN A 305 -13.15 -22.76 21.23
CA GLN A 305 -14.36 -22.84 20.40
C GLN A 305 -14.09 -23.23 18.93
N PHE A 306 -12.85 -23.02 18.44
CA PHE A 306 -12.44 -23.32 17.07
C PHE A 306 -11.51 -24.54 16.95
N GLN A 307 -11.38 -25.36 18.01
CA GLN A 307 -10.49 -26.54 18.04
C GLN A 307 -10.70 -27.50 16.86
N TYR A 308 -11.95 -27.67 16.40
CA TYR A 308 -12.27 -28.50 15.24
C TYR A 308 -11.68 -27.93 13.93
N LEU A 309 -11.76 -26.61 13.74
CA LEU A 309 -11.21 -25.92 12.58
C LEU A 309 -9.67 -25.87 12.64
N ILE A 310 -9.10 -25.64 13.82
CA ILE A 310 -7.64 -25.66 14.02
C ILE A 310 -7.06 -27.04 13.71
N LYS A 311 -7.73 -28.12 14.16
CA LYS A 311 -7.32 -29.49 13.84
C LYS A 311 -7.41 -29.78 12.34
N ASN A 312 -8.41 -29.24 11.65
CA ASN A 312 -8.56 -29.37 10.20
C ASN A 312 -7.58 -28.50 9.40
N ILE A 313 -7.15 -27.35 9.92
CA ILE A 313 -6.10 -26.51 9.31
C ILE A 313 -4.75 -27.24 9.39
N ASN A 314 -4.42 -27.80 10.55
CA ASN A 314 -3.14 -28.48 10.77
C ASN A 314 -3.06 -29.87 10.10
N SER A 315 -4.17 -30.45 9.62
CA SER A 315 -4.22 -31.81 9.05
C SER A 315 -4.54 -31.89 7.55
N ASN A 316 -4.98 -30.81 6.90
CA ASN A 316 -5.53 -30.85 5.54
C ASN A 316 -4.66 -30.03 4.57
N GLU A 317 -4.58 -30.45 3.30
CA GLU A 317 -3.74 -29.79 2.28
C GLU A 317 -4.24 -28.36 1.94
N ASN A 318 -5.55 -28.12 2.03
CA ASN A 318 -6.14 -26.83 1.64
C ASN A 318 -6.19 -25.84 2.82
N LYS A 319 -5.02 -25.59 3.42
CA LYS A 319 -4.84 -24.80 4.65
C LYS A 319 -5.42 -23.39 4.54
N MET A 320 -5.27 -22.73 3.38
CA MET A 320 -5.71 -21.36 3.16
C MET A 320 -7.23 -21.17 3.21
N LYS A 321 -8.01 -22.11 2.68
CA LYS A 321 -9.48 -22.01 2.73
C LYS A 321 -10.00 -22.13 4.16
N ASN A 322 -9.44 -23.05 4.93
CA ASN A 322 -9.81 -23.25 6.33
C ASN A 322 -9.33 -22.10 7.22
N PHE A 323 -8.18 -21.50 6.89
CA PHE A 323 -7.66 -20.31 7.55
C PHE A 323 -8.57 -19.09 7.32
N LEU A 324 -9.03 -18.85 6.09
CA LEU A 324 -9.97 -17.77 5.79
C LEU A 324 -11.31 -17.93 6.53
N LEU A 325 -11.81 -19.15 6.66
CA LEU A 325 -13.00 -19.46 7.45
C LEU A 325 -12.81 -19.14 8.94
N LEU A 326 -11.63 -19.44 9.49
CA LEU A 326 -11.28 -19.11 10.87
C LEU A 326 -11.16 -17.59 11.07
N VAL A 327 -10.49 -16.88 10.16
CA VAL A 327 -10.35 -15.42 10.23
C VAL A 327 -11.71 -14.74 10.13
N ASN A 328 -12.56 -15.12 9.18
CA ASN A 328 -13.92 -14.57 9.07
C ASN A 328 -14.75 -14.85 10.33
N GLY A 329 -14.64 -16.04 10.93
CA GLY A 329 -15.31 -16.36 12.20
C GLY A 329 -14.79 -15.52 13.38
N LEU A 330 -13.51 -15.12 13.37
CA LEU A 330 -12.92 -14.22 14.37
C LEU A 330 -13.30 -12.75 14.15
N LEU A 331 -13.69 -12.38 12.93
CA LEU A 331 -14.17 -11.05 12.57
C LEU A 331 -15.63 -10.81 12.92
N GLU A 332 -16.46 -11.85 12.87
CA GLU A 332 -17.88 -11.78 13.23
C GLU A 332 -18.13 -11.79 14.75
N MET A 333 -17.09 -12.07 15.56
CA MET A 333 -17.15 -11.94 17.02
C MET A 333 -16.81 -10.49 17.44
N PRO A 334 -17.62 -9.87 18.33
CA PRO A 334 -17.46 -8.48 18.75
C PRO A 334 -16.27 -8.22 19.67
#